data_AF-A0A6A9SSA9-F1
#
_entry.id   AF-A0A6A9SSA9-F1
#
_cell.length_a   1.000
_cell.length_b   1.000
_cell.length_c   1.000
_cell.angle_alpha   90.00
_cell.angle_beta   90.00
_cell.angle_gamma   90.00
#
_symmetry.space_group_name_H-M   'P 1'
#
loop_
_entity.id
_entity.type
_entity.pdbx_description
1 polymer ?
#
loop_
_entity_poly.entity_id
_entity_poly.type
_entity_poly.pdbx_seq_one_letter_code
_entity_poly.pdbx_strand_id
1 'polypeptide(L)' 'MSRTTATQKEVPPADSGAQQIGDHAVIRKRELVPGKHPDPQLRREGQTQYLEQYFECVHCGIEVLSKMDLPDDCDGDAR' A
#
# COMPACT_ATOMS: atom_id res chain seq x y z
N MET A 1 -4.28 -19.24 38.13
CA MET A 1 -3.20 -18.29 37.78
C MET A 1 -3.36 -17.95 36.30
N SER A 2 -3.54 -16.67 36.02
CA SER A 2 -4.08 -16.10 34.78
C SER A 2 -3.21 -16.42 33.56
N ARG A 3 -3.83 -16.92 32.48
CA ARG A 3 -3.18 -17.05 31.17
C ARG A 3 -3.29 -15.70 30.48
N THR A 4 -2.17 -14.97 30.41
CA THR A 4 -2.06 -13.76 29.62
C THR A 4 -2.02 -14.17 28.14
N THR A 5 -3.13 -14.01 27.43
CA THR A 5 -3.16 -14.14 25.97
C THR A 5 -2.46 -12.92 25.39
N ALA A 6 -1.18 -13.07 25.09
CA ALA A 6 -0.47 -12.11 24.25
C ALA A 6 -1.17 -12.09 22.89
N THR A 7 -1.82 -10.96 22.59
CA THR A 7 -2.30 -10.59 21.26
C THR A 7 -1.16 -10.81 20.27
N GLN A 8 -1.27 -11.88 19.48
CA GLN A 8 -0.45 -12.06 18.30
C GLN A 8 -0.99 -11.06 17.29
N LYS A 9 -0.28 -9.93 17.10
CA LYS A 9 -0.43 -9.14 15.89
C LYS A 9 -0.02 -10.07 14.75
N GLU A 10 -0.99 -10.60 14.01
CA GLU A 10 -0.75 -11.41 12.83
C GLU A 10 -0.15 -10.53 11.76
N VAL A 11 1.18 -10.37 11.82
CA VAL A 11 1.95 -9.80 10.72
C VAL A 11 1.77 -10.78 9.56
N PRO A 12 1.24 -10.36 8.39
CA PRO A 12 1.08 -11.26 7.27
C PRO A 12 2.44 -11.88 6.92
N PRO A 13 2.48 -13.15 6.49
CA PRO A 13 3.73 -13.84 6.22
C PRO A 13 4.54 -13.04 5.21
N ALA A 14 5.84 -12.89 5.49
CA ALA A 14 6.80 -12.09 4.71
C ALA A 14 6.86 -12.46 3.21
N ASP A 15 6.30 -13.62 2.84
CA ASP A 15 6.14 -14.09 1.45
C ASP A 15 4.94 -13.47 0.69
N SER A 16 4.16 -12.58 1.31
CA SER A 16 3.01 -11.92 0.66
C SER A 16 3.42 -10.76 -0.27
N GLY A 17 4.71 -10.41 -0.33
CA GLY A 17 5.17 -9.19 -1.01
C GLY A 17 4.71 -7.89 -0.34
N ALA A 18 4.11 -7.99 0.85
CA ALA A 18 3.70 -6.87 1.69
C ALA A 18 4.91 -6.37 2.49
N GLN A 19 5.07 -5.06 2.54
CA GLN A 19 6.12 -4.37 3.27
C GLN A 19 5.50 -3.62 4.45
N GLN A 20 6.05 -3.83 5.65
CA GLN A 20 5.65 -3.07 6.83
C GLN A 20 6.25 -1.66 6.79
N ILE A 21 5.41 -0.63 6.88
CA ILE A 21 5.78 0.78 6.98
C ILE A 21 4.97 1.37 8.15
N GLY A 22 5.63 1.64 9.27
CA GLY A 22 4.93 2.01 10.51
C GLY A 22 3.94 0.92 10.93
N ASP A 23 2.69 1.31 11.21
CA ASP A 23 1.60 0.37 11.51
C ASP A 23 0.89 -0.20 10.26
N HIS A 24 1.29 0.23 9.06
CA HIS A 24 0.71 -0.26 7.81
C HIS A 24 1.49 -1.42 7.19
N ALA A 25 0.82 -2.52 6.86
CA ALA A 25 1.35 -3.53 5.94
C ALA A 25 0.90 -3.17 4.51
N VAL A 26 1.82 -2.71 3.67
CA VAL A 26 1.52 -2.23 2.31
C VAL A 26 2.03 -3.16 1.21
N ILE A 27 1.20 -3.42 0.21
CA ILE A 27 1.60 -4.11 -1.02
C ILE A 27 1.80 -3.10 -2.14
N ARG A 28 2.76 -3.35 -3.03
CA ARG A 28 2.91 -2.53 -4.25
C ARG A 28 1.95 -3.03 -5.32
N LYS A 29 1.07 -2.15 -5.78
CA LYS A 29 0.17 -2.38 -6.91
C LYS A 29 0.62 -1.59 -8.14
N ARG A 30 0.25 -2.10 -9.32
CA ARG A 30 0.46 -1.42 -10.60
C ARG A 30 -0.81 -1.49 -11.41
N GLU A 31 -1.24 -0.36 -11.94
CA GLU A 31 -2.47 -0.25 -12.73
C GLU A 31 -2.22 0.53 -14.03
N LEU A 32 -2.93 0.15 -15.09
CA LEU A 32 -2.94 0.89 -16.34
C LEU A 32 -4.02 1.96 -16.28
N VAL A 33 -3.60 3.20 -16.10
CA VAL A 33 -4.49 4.36 -16.02
C VAL A 33 -4.65 4.97 -17.41
N PRO A 34 -5.88 5.20 -17.90
CA PRO A 34 -6.10 5.84 -19.18
C PRO A 34 -5.69 7.32 -19.13
N GLY A 35 -5.15 7.81 -20.24
CA GLY A 35 -4.71 9.19 -20.41
C GLY A 35 -3.20 9.35 -20.45
N LYS A 36 -2.77 10.60 -20.35
CA LYS A 36 -1.35 10.96 -20.34
C LYS A 36 -0.82 10.92 -18.91
N HIS A 37 0.41 10.47 -18.75
CA HIS A 37 1.10 10.45 -17.46
C HIS A 37 1.06 11.85 -16.81
N PRO A 38 0.75 12.01 -15.51
CA PRO A 38 0.69 13.31 -14.86
C PRO A 38 2.02 14.05 -14.94
N ASP A 39 3.13 13.36 -14.64
CA ASP A 39 4.50 13.86 -14.86
C ASP A 39 4.79 14.08 -16.35
N PRO A 40 5.06 15.33 -16.81
CA PRO A 40 5.32 15.64 -18.21
C PRO A 40 6.58 14.99 -18.78
N GLN A 41 7.59 14.73 -17.96
CA GLN A 41 8.86 14.12 -18.39
C GLN A 41 8.68 12.63 -18.71
N LEU A 42 7.67 12.00 -18.09
CA LEU A 42 7.31 10.59 -18.34
C LEU A 42 6.28 10.42 -19.47
N ARG A 43 5.71 11.51 -19.99
CA ARG A 43 4.80 11.46 -21.13
C ARG A 43 5.54 11.05 -22.39
N ARG A 44 4.84 10.32 -23.26
CA ARG A 44 5.30 10.00 -24.61
C ARG A 44 4.30 10.56 -25.62
N GLU A 45 4.79 10.93 -26.79
CA GLU A 45 3.90 11.34 -27.87
C GLU A 45 2.95 10.20 -28.24
N GLY A 46 1.66 10.52 -28.42
CA GLY A 46 0.62 9.52 -28.70
C GLY A 46 0.24 8.61 -27.53
N GLN A 47 0.73 8.85 -26.31
CA GLN A 47 0.36 8.06 -25.13
C GLN A 47 -1.15 8.14 -24.84
N THR A 48 -1.79 6.98 -24.74
CA THR A 48 -3.21 6.82 -24.41
C THR A 48 -3.45 6.25 -23.01
N GLN A 49 -2.43 5.66 -22.39
CA GLN A 49 -2.46 5.14 -21.03
C GLN A 49 -1.04 5.12 -20.45
N TYR A 50 -0.93 5.08 -19.12
CA TYR A 50 0.32 4.94 -18.42
C TYR A 50 0.22 3.94 -17.26
N LEU A 51 1.35 3.35 -16.88
CA LEU A 51 1.41 2.41 -15.77
C LEU A 51 1.66 3.19 -14.47
N GLU A 52 0.64 3.32 -13.64
CA GLU A 52 0.74 3.92 -12.32
C GLU A 52 1.17 2.86 -11.30
N GLN A 53 2.02 3.25 -10.34
CA GLN A 53 2.41 2.38 -9.24
C GLN A 53 2.00 3.05 -7.94
N TYR A 54 1.29 2.32 -7.10
CA TYR A 54 0.85 2.78 -5.79
C TYR A 54 1.07 1.68 -4.74
N PHE A 55 0.97 2.07 -3.48
CA PHE A 55 1.02 1.20 -2.32
C PHE A 55 -0.38 1.13 -1.72
N GLU A 56 -0.85 -0.08 -1.47
CA GLU A 56 -2.14 -0.30 -0.80
C GLU A 56 -1.89 -0.98 0.53
N CYS A 57 -2.44 -0.44 1.62
CA CYS A 57 -2.42 -1.13 2.90
C CYS A 57 -3.45 -2.26 2.91
N VAL A 58 -3.01 -3.48 3.23
CA VAL A 58 -3.91 -4.64 3.30
C VAL A 58 -4.81 -4.64 4.54
N HIS A 59 -4.49 -3.81 5.54
CA HIS A 59 -5.27 -3.73 6.79
C HIS A 59 -6.35 -2.65 6.73
N CYS A 60 -6.01 -1.41 6.37
CA CYS A 60 -6.99 -0.31 6.31
C CYS A 60 -7.50 -0.01 4.90
N GLY A 61 -6.91 -0.59 3.85
CA GLY A 61 -7.30 -0.36 2.46
C GLY A 61 -6.86 0.99 1.88
N ILE A 62 -6.03 1.78 2.59
CA ILE A 62 -5.55 3.06 2.06
C ILE A 62 -4.61 2.85 0.88
N GLU A 63 -4.79 3.64 -0.17
CA GLU A 63 -3.96 3.63 -1.37
C GLU A 63 -3.19 4.94 -1.47
N VAL A 64 -1.87 4.86 -1.62
CA VAL A 64 -0.98 6.02 -1.71
C VAL A 64 0.07 5.85 -2.80
N LEU A 65 0.44 6.93 -3.47
CA LEU A 65 1.50 6.90 -4.48
C LEU A 65 2.90 6.77 -3.85
N SER A 66 3.06 7.27 -2.62
CA SER A 66 4.30 7.26 -1.86
C SER A 66 4.05 6.75 -0.44
N LYS A 67 5.02 6.02 0.09
CA LYS A 67 4.98 5.55 1.48
C LYS A 67 4.96 6.67 2.52
N MET A 68 5.41 7.86 2.14
CA MET A 68 5.41 9.04 3.03
C MET A 68 4.03 9.70 3.14
N ASP A 69 3.12 9.40 2.20
CA ASP A 69 1.72 9.83 2.26
C ASP A 69 0.86 8.88 3.09
N LEU A 70 1.43 7.78 3.61
CA LEU A 70 0.72 6.96 4.59
C LEU A 70 0.53 7.77 5.88
N PRO A 71 -0.66 7.74 6.48
CA PRO A 71 -0.84 8.24 7.83
C PRO A 71 0.06 7.45 8.81
N ASP A 72 0.35 8.06 9.96
CA ASP A 72 1.10 7.38 11.01
C ASP A 72 0.31 6.19 11.59
N ASP A 73 -1.00 6.40 11.82
CA ASP A 73 -1.89 5.40 12.39
C ASP A 73 -2.63 4.60 11.31
N CYS A 74 -2.59 3.27 11.46
CA CYS A 74 -3.39 2.36 10.67
C CYS A 74 -4.71 2.06 11.39
N ASP A 75 -5.81 2.67 10.96
CA ASP A 75 -7.18 2.37 11.44
C ASP A 75 -7.72 1.01 10.95
N GLY A 76 -6.85 0.16 10.40
CA GLY A 76 -7.17 -1.21 10.04
C GLY A 76 -7.35 -2.02 11.31
N ASP A 77 -8.53 -1.91 11.91
CA ASP A 77 -8.95 -2.71 13.07
C ASP A 77 -8.64 -4.18 12.77
N ALA A 78 -7.69 -4.72 13.53
CA ALA A 78 -7.29 -6.11 13.50
C ALA A 78 -8.51 -6.95 13.87
N ARG A 79 -9.30 -7.32 12.86
CA ARG A 79 -10.55 -8.02 13.04
C ARG A 79 -10.35 -9.52 13.17
#